data_AF-A0A1S3GGF2-F1
#
_entry.id   AF-A0A1S3GGF2-F1
#
_cell.length_a   1.000
_cell.length_b   1.000
_cell.length_c   1.000
_cell.angle_alpha   90.00
_cell.angle_beta   90.00
_cell.angle_gamma   90.00
#
_symmetry.space_group_name_H-M   'P 1'
#
loop_
_entity.id
_entity.type
_entity.pdbx_description
1 polymer ?
#
loop_
_entity_poly.entity_id
_entity_poly.type
_entity_poly.pdbx_seq_one_letter_code
_entity_poly.pdbx_strand_id
1 'polypeptide(L)'
;MDHRKARVLSAGHCCPSLRKWASQAGSVGLSVPPCISRSSAMVNEVGRSDGPNPRSEGSSSSGSESSRNSSRCSTPGLDPDRYEKLRDKMKRRMDSGDKWFSLEFFPPRTAQGAVNLVSRFDRMATGGPLFIDVTWHPAGDPGSDKETSSMMIASTAVNYCGLETILHMTCCRQRQEEITRHLHKAKQLGLKNILALRGDPIGDRWEAEEGGFNCAADLVRHIRSEFGDYFDICVAGYPTGHPEAASFEDDLKHLKEKVSAGADFIITQLFFEADTFFRFIKACTDMGITCPILPGIFPIQVTCLPWNDEPLAAETSLMKEELLRVNRQGILTINSQPNINGKPSSDPVVGWGPSGGYVFQKAYLEFFTSRETVEALLQVLKKYELRVNYHIVDVKGENITNAPELQPNAVTWGIFPGREIIQPTVVDPVSFMFWKDEAFALWIEQWGKLYDEESPSRAIIQHIHDNYFLVNLVDNEFPLDNCLWQVVEDTFELLTRPPKRDGDVEAP
;
A
#
# COMPACT_ATOMS: atom_id res chain seq x y z
N MET A 1 37.58 -18.45 -23.08
CA MET A 1 36.20 -18.18 -23.51
C MET A 1 35.32 -19.16 -22.77
N ASP A 2 34.78 -18.74 -21.63
CA ASP A 2 33.95 -19.60 -20.80
C ASP A 2 33.01 -18.69 -19.97
N HIS A 3 31.82 -18.43 -20.51
CA HIS A 3 30.80 -17.61 -19.86
C HIS A 3 30.10 -18.43 -18.79
N ARG A 4 30.41 -18.15 -17.51
CA ARG A 4 29.70 -18.74 -16.37
C ARG A 4 28.30 -18.12 -16.26
N LYS A 5 27.31 -19.01 -16.24
CA LYS A 5 25.87 -18.81 -16.06
C LYS A 5 25.55 -17.95 -14.83
N ALA A 6 24.60 -17.02 -15.00
CA ALA A 6 23.94 -16.33 -13.90
C ALA A 6 23.14 -17.35 -13.04
N ARG A 7 23.28 -17.25 -11.72
CA ARG A 7 22.48 -17.99 -10.73
C ARG A 7 21.24 -17.16 -10.40
N VAL A 8 20.06 -17.72 -10.66
CA VAL A 8 18.78 -17.24 -10.15
C VAL A 8 18.68 -17.67 -8.69
N LEU A 9 18.41 -16.73 -7.76
CA LEU A 9 18.20 -17.01 -6.35
C LEU A 9 16.71 -17.28 -6.08
N SER A 10 16.44 -18.43 -5.47
CA SER A 10 15.13 -18.87 -4.97
C SER A 10 14.66 -18.04 -3.78
N ALA A 11 13.37 -17.69 -3.76
CA ALA A 11 12.72 -17.10 -2.61
C ALA A 11 12.69 -18.07 -1.42
N GLY A 12 13.10 -17.56 -0.25
CA GLY A 12 12.97 -18.22 1.04
C GLY A 12 14.29 -18.67 1.63
N HIS A 13 14.78 -17.93 2.64
CA HIS A 13 15.27 -18.42 3.93
C HIS A 13 15.40 -17.19 4.85
N CYS A 14 14.74 -17.23 6.02
CA CYS A 14 14.99 -16.31 7.12
C CYS A 14 16.50 -16.20 7.37
N CYS A 15 17.06 -14.99 7.37
CA CYS A 15 18.43 -14.77 7.77
C CYS A 15 18.50 -14.77 9.31
N PRO A 16 19.25 -15.68 9.96
CA PRO A 16 19.47 -15.68 11.39
C PRO A 16 20.81 -14.99 11.69
N SER A 17 20.80 -13.67 11.87
CA SER A 17 22.00 -12.96 12.35
C SER A 17 21.69 -11.65 13.07
N LEU A 18 20.87 -11.72 14.14
CA LEU A 18 20.76 -10.67 15.17
C LEU A 18 20.74 -11.26 16.59
N ARG A 19 21.45 -12.38 16.80
CA ARG A 19 21.80 -12.93 18.11
C ARG A 19 23.25 -13.34 18.15
N LYS A 20 24.16 -12.38 18.04
CA LYS A 20 25.57 -12.49 18.41
C LYS A 20 26.19 -11.11 18.24
N TRP A 21 25.91 -10.23 19.20
CA TRP A 21 26.75 -9.09 19.64
C TRP A 21 26.10 -8.43 20.87
N ALA A 22 25.62 -9.27 21.78
CA ALA A 22 25.21 -8.87 23.13
C ALA A 22 26.09 -9.62 24.14
N SER A 23 27.41 -9.41 24.04
CA SER A 23 28.36 -9.69 25.11
C SER A 23 29.66 -8.97 24.75
N GLN A 24 30.08 -8.03 25.60
CA GLN A 24 31.28 -7.18 25.50
C GLN A 24 31.09 -5.81 24.83
N ALA A 25 30.47 -4.89 25.55
CA ALA A 25 30.98 -3.52 25.75
C ALA A 25 30.18 -2.88 26.89
N GLY A 26 30.87 -2.49 27.96
CA GLY A 26 30.26 -1.87 29.13
C GLY A 26 29.88 -0.41 28.89
N SER A 27 28.74 -0.03 29.46
CA SER A 27 28.44 1.27 30.07
C SER A 27 28.91 2.55 29.35
N VAL A 28 28.11 3.06 28.40
CA VAL A 28 27.68 4.47 28.31
C VAL A 28 26.34 4.48 27.55
N GLY A 29 25.25 4.91 28.19
CA GLY A 29 23.93 4.99 27.57
C GLY A 29 23.75 6.31 26.81
N LEU A 30 23.54 6.22 25.50
CA LEU A 30 23.02 7.28 24.64
C LEU A 30 21.66 6.79 24.13
N SER A 31 20.59 7.51 24.47
CA SER A 31 19.23 7.21 24.02
C SER A 31 18.59 8.49 23.48
N VAL A 32 18.44 8.54 22.16
CA VAL A 32 17.39 9.35 21.51
C VAL A 32 16.11 8.50 21.60
N PRO A 33 15.02 8.95 22.23
CA PRO A 33 13.82 8.12 22.35
C PRO A 33 13.07 8.05 21.01
N PRO A 34 12.69 6.85 20.54
CA PRO A 34 11.61 6.70 19.58
C PRO A 34 10.28 7.12 20.25
N CYS A 35 9.36 7.63 19.43
CA CYS A 35 8.00 8.01 19.84
C CYS A 35 7.35 6.93 20.73
N ILE A 36 6.78 7.37 21.85
CA ILE A 36 6.17 6.50 22.86
C ILE A 36 4.89 5.87 22.30
N SER A 37 4.98 4.60 21.87
CA SER A 37 3.81 3.76 21.61
C SER A 37 3.29 3.16 22.92
N ARG A 38 1.98 3.26 23.10
CA ARG A 38 1.27 2.86 24.32
C ARG A 38 1.28 1.33 24.47
N SER A 39 1.88 0.83 25.55
CA SER A 39 1.62 -0.52 26.06
C SER A 39 0.69 -0.42 27.26
N SER A 40 -0.41 -1.17 27.24
CA SER A 40 -1.21 -1.45 28.44
C SER A 40 -1.69 -2.89 28.37
N ALA A 41 -0.96 -3.74 29.09
CA ALA A 41 -1.40 -5.05 29.52
C ALA A 41 -1.15 -5.15 31.04
N MET A 42 -2.22 -5.24 31.82
CA MET A 42 -2.39 -6.00 33.08
C MET A 42 -3.85 -5.79 33.52
N VAL A 43 -4.74 -6.75 33.30
CA VAL A 43 -5.10 -7.86 34.21
C VAL A 43 -5.58 -7.38 35.58
N ASN A 44 -6.90 -7.52 35.83
CA ASN A 44 -7.44 -7.87 37.14
C ASN A 44 -8.73 -8.69 36.97
N GLU A 45 -8.72 -9.93 37.46
CA GLU A 45 -9.91 -10.67 37.91
C GLU A 45 -10.52 -9.92 39.13
N VAL A 46 -11.80 -10.02 39.51
CA VAL A 46 -12.53 -11.17 40.06
C VAL A 46 -14.01 -10.74 40.23
N GLY A 47 -14.98 -11.67 40.13
CA GLY A 47 -16.17 -11.62 41.00
C GLY A 47 -17.53 -11.95 40.37
N ARG A 48 -17.98 -13.20 40.55
CA ARG A 48 -19.38 -13.62 40.44
C ARG A 48 -20.23 -13.02 41.57
N SER A 49 -21.49 -12.64 41.30
CA SER A 49 -22.64 -12.91 42.17
C SER A 49 -23.99 -12.65 41.49
N ASP A 50 -24.99 -13.42 41.91
CA ASP A 50 -26.31 -13.68 41.32
C ASP A 50 -27.41 -12.63 41.60
N GLY A 51 -28.23 -12.35 40.56
CA GLY A 51 -29.69 -12.05 40.52
C GLY A 51 -30.38 -11.06 41.48
N PRO A 52 -31.72 -10.83 41.37
CA PRO A 52 -32.64 -11.00 40.23
C PRO A 52 -33.51 -9.74 39.88
N ASN A 53 -34.25 -9.85 38.78
CA ASN A 53 -35.32 -8.96 38.25
C ASN A 53 -36.42 -8.55 39.25
N PRO A 54 -37.19 -7.48 38.93
CA PRO A 54 -38.59 -7.72 38.55
C PRO A 54 -39.15 -6.86 37.38
N ARG A 55 -40.18 -7.43 36.73
CA ARG A 55 -41.21 -6.82 35.84
C ARG A 55 -42.07 -5.82 36.64
N SER A 56 -42.95 -4.93 36.17
CA SER A 56 -43.70 -4.60 34.93
C SER A 56 -44.30 -3.18 35.16
N GLU A 57 -44.61 -2.36 34.16
CA GLU A 57 -45.95 -1.97 33.64
C GLU A 57 -45.72 -0.59 32.98
N GLY A 58 -46.15 -0.26 31.77
CA GLY A 58 -47.54 -0.07 31.37
C GLY A 58 -47.94 1.41 31.49
N SER A 59 -47.84 2.20 30.41
CA SER A 59 -48.71 3.38 30.17
C SER A 59 -48.51 3.98 28.78
N SER A 60 -49.65 4.36 28.21
CA SER A 60 -49.92 4.78 26.84
C SER A 60 -50.33 6.26 26.75
N SER A 61 -50.42 6.78 25.51
CA SER A 61 -51.04 8.03 25.02
C SER A 61 -50.08 9.24 24.86
N SER A 62 -50.11 10.10 23.82
CA SER A 62 -50.99 10.29 22.64
C SER A 62 -50.39 11.34 21.66
N GLY A 63 -50.85 11.33 20.39
CA GLY A 63 -50.71 12.40 19.36
C GLY A 63 -49.56 12.19 18.35
N SER A 64 -49.67 12.38 17.02
CA SER A 64 -50.70 12.93 16.12
C SER A 64 -50.32 12.60 14.65
N GLU A 65 -51.26 12.81 13.73
CA GLU A 65 -51.42 12.25 12.38
C GLU A 65 -50.44 12.62 11.23
N SER A 66 -50.61 11.87 10.12
CA SER A 66 -50.22 12.08 8.70
C SER A 66 -48.88 11.45 8.28
N SER A 67 -48.72 10.68 7.20
CA SER A 67 -49.51 10.47 5.99
C SER A 67 -49.32 9.03 5.47
N ARG A 68 -50.40 8.44 4.93
CA ARG A 68 -50.39 7.12 4.29
C ARG A 68 -49.83 7.24 2.88
N ASN A 69 -48.68 6.64 2.61
CA ASN A 69 -48.36 6.14 1.27
C ASN A 69 -48.16 4.63 1.35
N SER A 70 -48.99 3.93 0.58
CA SER A 70 -49.13 2.49 0.56
C SER A 70 -47.85 1.77 0.14
N SER A 71 -47.23 1.07 1.07
CA SER A 71 -46.32 -0.03 0.81
C SER A 71 -47.11 -1.22 0.25
N ARG A 72 -47.38 -1.20 -1.06
CA ARG A 72 -47.74 -2.41 -1.78
C ARG A 72 -46.47 -3.22 -1.96
N CYS A 73 -46.49 -4.45 -1.44
CA CYS A 73 -45.52 -5.49 -1.76
C CYS A 73 -45.37 -5.58 -3.29
N SER A 74 -44.26 -5.04 -3.81
CA SER A 74 -43.83 -5.33 -5.16
C SER A 74 -43.31 -6.76 -5.16
N THR A 75 -44.02 -7.64 -5.86
CA THR A 75 -43.49 -8.90 -6.35
C THR A 75 -42.13 -8.61 -6.99
N PRO A 76 -41.05 -9.39 -6.75
CA PRO A 76 -39.77 -9.12 -7.39
C PRO A 76 -39.95 -9.22 -8.90
N GLY A 77 -39.84 -8.09 -9.59
CA GLY A 77 -39.71 -8.11 -11.05
C GLY A 77 -38.44 -8.88 -11.39
N LEU A 78 -38.54 -9.79 -12.37
CA LEU A 78 -37.38 -10.47 -12.94
C LEU A 78 -36.48 -9.40 -13.57
N ASP A 79 -35.35 -9.11 -12.93
CA ASP A 79 -34.30 -8.27 -13.49
C ASP A 79 -33.70 -8.97 -14.73
N PRO A 80 -33.85 -8.41 -15.94
CA PRO A 80 -33.33 -9.02 -17.17
C PRO A 80 -31.80 -9.18 -17.15
N ASP A 81 -31.08 -8.34 -16.40
CA ASP A 81 -29.61 -8.36 -16.33
C ASP A 81 -29.05 -9.53 -15.49
N ARG A 82 -29.89 -10.23 -14.73
CA ARG A 82 -29.46 -11.32 -13.84
C ARG A 82 -29.16 -12.63 -14.57
N TYR A 83 -29.56 -12.76 -15.82
CA TYR A 83 -29.44 -13.98 -16.62
C TYR A 83 -28.43 -13.90 -17.76
N GLU A 84 -27.90 -12.72 -18.03
CA GLU A 84 -26.90 -12.52 -19.08
C GLU A 84 -25.52 -13.00 -18.64
N LYS A 85 -24.77 -13.60 -19.58
CA LYS A 85 -23.41 -14.10 -19.34
C LYS A 85 -22.41 -12.95 -19.22
N LEU A 86 -21.29 -13.18 -18.54
CA LEU A 86 -20.27 -12.17 -18.33
C LEU A 86 -19.71 -11.64 -19.65
N ARG A 87 -19.47 -12.51 -20.64
CA ARG A 87 -18.99 -12.09 -21.97
C ARG A 87 -19.96 -11.17 -22.71
N ASP A 88 -21.26 -11.37 -22.54
CA ASP A 88 -22.29 -10.53 -23.18
C ASP A 88 -22.38 -9.18 -22.46
N LYS A 89 -22.31 -9.17 -21.13
CA LYS A 89 -22.19 -7.93 -20.32
C LYS A 89 -20.96 -7.11 -20.73
N MET A 90 -19.81 -7.76 -20.90
CA MET A 90 -18.58 -7.11 -21.36
C MET A 90 -18.76 -6.52 -22.76
N LYS A 91 -19.25 -7.32 -23.71
CA LYS A 91 -19.47 -6.88 -25.09
C LYS A 91 -20.41 -5.67 -25.15
N ARG A 92 -21.53 -5.71 -24.43
CA ARG A 92 -22.48 -4.59 -24.36
C ARG A 92 -21.82 -3.30 -23.85
N ARG A 93 -21.02 -3.37 -22.79
CA ARG A 93 -20.29 -2.19 -22.26
C ARG A 93 -19.19 -1.70 -23.21
N MET A 94 -18.52 -2.62 -23.92
CA MET A 94 -17.54 -2.26 -24.94
C MET A 94 -18.22 -1.53 -26.12
N ASP A 95 -19.36 -2.03 -26.58
CA ASP A 95 -20.15 -1.47 -27.68
C ASP A 95 -20.76 -0.10 -27.31
N SER A 96 -21.17 0.11 -26.05
CA SER A 96 -21.65 1.42 -25.55
C SER A 96 -20.51 2.41 -25.25
N GLY A 97 -19.27 1.95 -25.19
CA GLY A 97 -18.11 2.75 -24.80
C GLY A 97 -17.93 2.89 -23.28
N ASP A 98 -18.78 2.26 -22.47
CA ASP A 98 -18.71 2.28 -21.01
C ASP A 98 -17.48 1.54 -20.50
N LYS A 99 -16.65 2.25 -19.74
CA LYS A 99 -15.49 1.66 -19.06
C LYS A 99 -15.93 1.03 -17.74
N TRP A 100 -15.22 -0.01 -17.33
CA TRP A 100 -15.53 -0.80 -16.15
C TRP A 100 -14.25 -1.32 -15.52
N PHE A 101 -14.37 -1.85 -14.30
CA PHE A 101 -13.27 -2.43 -13.55
C PHE A 101 -13.68 -3.76 -12.93
N SER A 102 -12.68 -4.56 -12.57
CA SER A 102 -12.81 -5.79 -11.80
C SER A 102 -11.84 -5.80 -10.62
N LEU A 103 -11.98 -6.77 -9.71
CA LEU A 103 -11.17 -6.87 -8.50
C LEU A 103 -10.78 -8.32 -8.24
N GLU A 104 -9.49 -8.61 -8.11
CA GLU A 104 -8.97 -9.94 -7.77
C GLU A 104 -8.65 -10.05 -6.27
N PHE A 105 -9.03 -11.18 -5.66
CA PHE A 105 -8.83 -11.45 -4.23
C PHE A 105 -8.23 -12.83 -3.98
N PHE A 106 -7.44 -12.92 -2.90
CA PHE A 106 -6.89 -14.18 -2.42
C PHE A 106 -7.77 -14.79 -1.33
N PRO A 107 -7.99 -16.12 -1.34
CA PRO A 107 -8.65 -16.79 -0.24
C PRO A 107 -7.79 -16.65 1.04
N PRO A 108 -8.38 -16.19 2.16
CA PRO A 108 -7.65 -16.00 3.41
C PRO A 108 -7.31 -17.33 4.06
N ARG A 109 -6.24 -17.37 4.85
CA ARG A 109 -5.79 -18.59 5.55
C ARG A 109 -6.47 -18.85 6.88
N THR A 110 -7.33 -17.93 7.35
CA THR A 110 -8.00 -18.01 8.66
C THR A 110 -9.48 -17.69 8.54
N ALA A 111 -10.28 -18.28 9.45
CA ALA A 111 -11.72 -18.01 9.60
C ALA A 111 -12.03 -16.51 9.69
N GLN A 112 -11.33 -15.81 10.58
CA GLN A 112 -11.49 -14.36 10.75
C GLN A 112 -11.14 -13.60 9.48
N GLY A 113 -10.11 -14.05 8.74
CA GLY A 113 -9.77 -13.50 7.44
C GLY A 113 -10.91 -13.66 6.43
N ALA A 114 -11.60 -14.81 6.43
CA ALA A 114 -12.75 -15.06 5.56
C ALA A 114 -13.91 -14.09 5.86
N VAL A 115 -14.27 -13.91 7.13
CA VAL A 115 -15.29 -12.94 7.56
C VAL A 115 -14.91 -11.51 7.16
N ASN A 116 -13.63 -11.14 7.34
CA ASN A 116 -13.14 -9.82 6.97
C ASN A 116 -13.16 -9.58 5.45
N LEU A 117 -12.90 -10.63 4.66
CA LEU A 117 -12.97 -10.57 3.21
C LEU A 117 -14.41 -10.44 2.71
N VAL A 118 -15.37 -11.19 3.26
CA VAL A 118 -16.79 -11.04 2.94
C VAL A 118 -17.27 -9.62 3.24
N SER A 119 -16.93 -9.09 4.41
CA SER A 119 -17.23 -7.69 4.75
C SER A 119 -16.58 -6.68 3.78
N ARG A 120 -15.44 -7.03 3.18
CA ARG A 120 -14.76 -6.20 2.17
C ARG A 120 -15.46 -6.28 0.82
N PHE A 121 -15.98 -7.45 0.43
CA PHE A 121 -16.81 -7.59 -0.77
C PHE A 121 -18.01 -6.65 -0.71
N ASP A 122 -18.76 -6.61 0.40
CA ASP A 122 -19.93 -5.74 0.53
C ASP A 122 -19.57 -4.26 0.38
N ARG A 123 -18.46 -3.83 0.99
CA ARG A 123 -17.99 -2.43 0.85
C ARG A 123 -17.57 -2.12 -0.57
N MET A 124 -16.80 -3.00 -1.22
CA MET A 124 -16.28 -2.75 -2.57
C MET A 124 -17.33 -2.94 -3.67
N ALA A 125 -18.37 -3.72 -3.41
CA ALA A 125 -19.53 -3.88 -4.29
C ALA A 125 -20.24 -2.54 -4.58
N THR A 126 -20.20 -1.60 -3.62
CA THR A 126 -20.76 -0.24 -3.80
C THR A 126 -20.09 0.54 -4.93
N GLY A 127 -18.85 0.20 -5.29
CA GLY A 127 -18.14 0.79 -6.43
C GLY A 127 -18.66 0.32 -7.79
N GLY A 128 -19.50 -0.72 -7.85
CA GLY A 128 -20.04 -1.28 -9.08
C GLY A 128 -19.03 -2.00 -9.98
N PRO A 129 -18.18 -2.92 -9.46
CA PRO A 129 -17.31 -3.75 -10.29
C PRO A 129 -18.15 -4.58 -11.27
N LEU A 130 -17.62 -4.81 -12.48
CA LEU A 130 -18.30 -5.69 -13.45
C LEU A 130 -18.25 -7.14 -12.99
N PHE A 131 -17.12 -7.55 -12.40
CA PHE A 131 -16.92 -8.86 -11.80
C PHE A 131 -15.80 -8.81 -10.75
N ILE A 132 -15.70 -9.85 -9.92
CA ILE A 132 -14.56 -10.10 -9.03
C ILE A 132 -13.95 -11.48 -9.30
N ASP A 133 -12.70 -11.66 -8.89
CA ASP A 133 -11.96 -12.91 -9.10
C ASP A 133 -11.47 -13.48 -7.76
N VAL A 134 -11.51 -14.80 -7.62
CA VAL A 134 -10.98 -15.52 -6.45
C VAL A 134 -9.90 -16.50 -6.89
N THR A 135 -8.69 -16.30 -6.38
CA THR A 135 -7.52 -17.10 -6.77
C THR A 135 -7.57 -18.53 -6.25
N TRP A 136 -6.81 -19.41 -6.91
CA TRP A 136 -6.78 -20.85 -6.65
C TRP A 136 -5.34 -21.33 -6.50
N HIS A 137 -5.05 -21.95 -5.36
CA HIS A 137 -3.75 -22.55 -5.11
C HIS A 137 -3.92 -23.93 -4.43
N PRO A 138 -3.37 -25.02 -4.99
CA PRO A 138 -3.57 -26.39 -4.46
C PRO A 138 -3.23 -26.56 -2.97
N ALA A 139 -2.19 -25.87 -2.48
CA ALA A 139 -1.80 -25.94 -1.07
C ALA A 139 -2.87 -25.43 -0.08
N GLY A 140 -3.87 -24.66 -0.56
CA GLY A 140 -4.97 -24.15 0.26
C GLY A 140 -6.18 -25.08 0.36
N ASP A 141 -6.11 -26.29 -0.21
CA ASP A 141 -7.26 -27.20 -0.35
C ASP A 141 -8.49 -26.48 -0.97
N PRO A 142 -8.32 -25.86 -2.15
CA PRO A 142 -9.21 -24.81 -2.65
C PRO A 142 -10.59 -25.32 -3.10
N GLY A 143 -10.75 -26.62 -3.36
CA GLY A 143 -12.02 -27.25 -3.74
C GLY A 143 -12.85 -27.78 -2.56
N SER A 144 -12.33 -27.70 -1.32
CA SER A 144 -13.00 -28.20 -0.11
C SER A 144 -14.18 -27.33 0.32
N ASP A 145 -14.90 -27.78 1.36
CA ASP A 145 -15.99 -27.05 2.02
C ASP A 145 -15.51 -26.17 3.19
N LYS A 146 -14.20 -25.99 3.36
CA LYS A 146 -13.65 -25.08 4.37
C LYS A 146 -14.06 -23.65 4.01
N GLU A 147 -14.40 -22.84 5.01
CA GLU A 147 -14.73 -21.42 4.83
C GLU A 147 -13.59 -20.59 4.21
N THR A 148 -12.35 -21.08 4.32
CA THR A 148 -11.15 -20.48 3.73
C THR A 148 -10.86 -20.97 2.30
N SER A 149 -11.63 -21.91 1.75
CA SER A 149 -11.37 -22.46 0.41
C SER A 149 -11.78 -21.47 -0.68
N SER A 150 -11.06 -21.48 -1.81
CA SER A 150 -11.41 -20.66 -2.98
C SER A 150 -12.86 -20.89 -3.43
N MET A 151 -13.30 -22.16 -3.44
CA MET A 151 -14.65 -22.56 -3.81
C MET A 151 -15.71 -21.91 -2.91
N MET A 152 -15.50 -21.92 -1.59
CA MET A 152 -16.46 -21.36 -0.64
C MET A 152 -16.46 -19.83 -0.62
N ILE A 153 -15.31 -19.20 -0.76
CA ILE A 153 -15.21 -17.74 -0.88
C ILE A 153 -15.92 -17.25 -2.16
N ALA A 154 -15.68 -17.90 -3.30
CA ALA A 154 -16.34 -17.55 -4.56
C ALA A 154 -17.86 -17.82 -4.51
N SER A 155 -18.27 -18.96 -3.94
CA SER A 155 -19.68 -19.26 -3.69
C SER A 155 -20.35 -18.21 -2.79
N THR A 156 -19.62 -17.69 -1.79
CA THR A 156 -20.14 -16.67 -0.89
C THR A 156 -20.35 -15.35 -1.62
N ALA A 157 -19.39 -14.94 -2.46
CA ALA A 157 -19.51 -13.74 -3.28
C ALA A 157 -20.74 -13.79 -4.20
N VAL A 158 -21.01 -14.93 -4.84
CA VAL A 158 -22.19 -15.11 -5.70
C VAL A 158 -23.50 -15.12 -4.89
N ASN A 159 -23.58 -15.97 -3.87
CA ASN A 159 -24.86 -16.30 -3.23
C ASN A 159 -25.28 -15.30 -2.14
N TYR A 160 -24.33 -14.63 -1.48
CA TYR A 160 -24.62 -13.71 -0.38
C TYR A 160 -24.29 -12.25 -0.72
N CYS A 161 -23.23 -11.98 -1.47
CA CYS A 161 -22.87 -10.62 -1.88
C CYS A 161 -23.49 -10.20 -3.24
N GLY A 162 -24.03 -11.15 -4.01
CA GLY A 162 -24.64 -10.88 -5.31
C GLY A 162 -23.64 -10.43 -6.40
N LEU A 163 -22.36 -10.77 -6.24
CA LEU A 163 -21.28 -10.36 -7.14
C LEU A 163 -21.07 -11.40 -8.25
N GLU A 164 -20.98 -10.93 -9.51
CA GLU A 164 -20.49 -11.74 -10.62
C GLU A 164 -19.04 -12.14 -10.32
N THR A 165 -18.76 -13.45 -10.26
CA THR A 165 -17.49 -13.96 -9.73
C THR A 165 -16.84 -14.93 -10.71
N ILE A 166 -15.54 -14.77 -10.92
CA ILE A 166 -14.67 -15.73 -11.61
C ILE A 166 -13.91 -16.56 -10.57
N LEU A 167 -14.00 -17.87 -10.67
CA LEU A 167 -13.19 -18.79 -9.88
C LEU A 167 -11.96 -19.21 -10.69
N HIS A 168 -10.77 -18.98 -10.17
CA HIS A 168 -9.55 -19.51 -10.77
C HIS A 168 -9.52 -21.03 -10.63
N MET A 169 -8.93 -21.72 -11.60
CA MET A 169 -8.72 -23.16 -11.52
C MET A 169 -7.42 -23.55 -12.22
N THR A 170 -6.54 -24.24 -11.49
CA THR A 170 -5.26 -24.73 -12.02
C THR A 170 -5.34 -26.23 -12.31
N CYS A 171 -4.75 -26.68 -13.41
CA CYS A 171 -4.77 -28.08 -13.81
C CYS A 171 -3.46 -28.86 -13.51
N CYS A 172 -2.43 -28.22 -12.98
CA CYS A 172 -1.17 -28.84 -12.59
C CYS A 172 -1.38 -29.92 -11.52
N ARG A 173 -0.87 -31.15 -11.78
CA ARG A 173 -0.94 -32.33 -10.90
C ARG A 173 -2.35 -32.66 -10.40
N GLN A 174 -3.34 -32.50 -11.26
CA GLN A 174 -4.72 -32.93 -10.98
C GLN A 174 -5.18 -33.89 -12.07
N ARG A 175 -5.85 -34.96 -11.65
CA ARG A 175 -6.47 -35.90 -12.58
C ARG A 175 -7.73 -35.27 -13.17
N GLN A 176 -8.08 -35.71 -14.37
CA GLN A 176 -9.30 -35.26 -15.06
C GLN A 176 -10.55 -35.39 -14.17
N GLU A 177 -10.69 -36.49 -13.43
CA GLU A 177 -11.81 -36.75 -12.52
C GLU A 177 -11.92 -35.70 -11.39
N GLU A 178 -10.80 -35.24 -10.84
CA GLU A 178 -10.77 -34.26 -9.76
C GLU A 178 -11.20 -32.88 -10.24
N ILE A 179 -10.70 -32.46 -11.40
CA ILE A 179 -11.10 -31.23 -12.07
C ILE A 179 -12.60 -31.28 -12.41
N THR A 180 -13.09 -32.38 -12.98
CA THR A 180 -14.52 -32.57 -13.28
C THR A 180 -15.37 -32.44 -12.01
N ARG A 181 -14.94 -33.04 -10.89
CA ARG A 181 -15.62 -32.89 -9.60
C ARG A 181 -15.66 -31.44 -9.12
N HIS A 182 -14.56 -30.70 -9.23
CA HIS A 182 -14.53 -29.27 -8.89
C HIS A 182 -15.46 -28.44 -9.78
N LEU A 183 -15.50 -28.70 -11.08
CA LEU A 183 -16.38 -28.01 -12.03
C LEU A 183 -17.86 -28.29 -11.76
N HIS A 184 -18.23 -29.54 -11.47
CA HIS A 184 -19.60 -29.87 -11.06
C HIS A 184 -20.00 -29.15 -9.77
N LYS A 185 -19.10 -29.11 -8.78
CA LYS A 185 -19.35 -28.39 -7.53
C LYS A 185 -19.52 -26.88 -7.77
N ALA A 186 -18.64 -26.27 -8.58
CA ALA A 186 -18.75 -24.86 -8.93
C ALA A 186 -20.10 -24.53 -9.59
N LYS A 187 -20.53 -25.35 -10.57
CA LYS A 187 -21.84 -25.25 -11.23
C LYS A 187 -23.00 -25.38 -10.25
N GLN A 188 -22.95 -26.36 -9.33
CA GLN A 188 -23.98 -26.55 -8.30
C GLN A 188 -24.11 -25.36 -7.35
N LEU A 189 -22.99 -24.69 -7.05
CA LEU A 189 -22.93 -23.50 -6.21
C LEU A 189 -23.29 -22.20 -6.97
N GLY A 190 -23.63 -22.29 -8.25
CA GLY A 190 -24.09 -21.15 -9.07
C GLY A 190 -22.96 -20.35 -9.73
N LEU A 191 -21.71 -20.82 -9.66
CA LEU A 191 -20.59 -20.18 -10.38
C LEU A 191 -20.72 -20.43 -11.89
N LYS A 192 -20.45 -19.39 -12.68
CA LYS A 192 -20.60 -19.38 -14.14
C LYS A 192 -19.34 -18.96 -14.89
N ASN A 193 -18.30 -18.50 -14.20
CA ASN A 193 -17.08 -18.00 -14.84
C ASN A 193 -15.84 -18.69 -14.24
N ILE A 194 -14.96 -19.18 -15.11
CA ILE A 194 -13.73 -19.90 -14.72
C ILE A 194 -12.52 -19.27 -15.39
N LEU A 195 -11.49 -18.94 -14.61
CA LEU A 195 -10.16 -18.63 -15.16
C LEU A 195 -9.35 -19.92 -15.23
N ALA A 196 -9.14 -20.43 -16.44
CA ALA A 196 -8.40 -21.67 -16.70
C ALA A 196 -6.89 -21.39 -16.72
N LEU A 197 -6.18 -21.98 -15.76
CA LEU A 197 -4.74 -21.80 -15.56
C LEU A 197 -4.01 -23.14 -15.60
N ARG A 198 -2.74 -23.12 -15.99
CA ARG A 198 -1.86 -24.28 -15.83
C ARG A 198 -1.57 -24.49 -14.34
N GLY A 199 -1.15 -23.42 -13.66
CA GLY A 199 -0.55 -23.47 -12.32
C GLY A 199 0.97 -23.59 -12.40
N ASP A 200 1.60 -23.38 -11.24
CA ASP A 200 3.04 -23.42 -11.09
C ASP A 200 3.52 -24.82 -10.66
N PRO A 201 4.74 -25.24 -11.05
CA PRO A 201 5.32 -26.48 -10.56
C PRO A 201 5.60 -26.40 -9.05
N ILE A 202 5.46 -27.53 -8.35
CA ILE A 202 5.91 -27.66 -6.96
C ILE A 202 7.39 -28.06 -6.98
N GLY A 203 8.29 -27.09 -6.81
CA GLY A 203 9.75 -27.28 -6.88
C GLY A 203 10.35 -26.81 -8.21
N ASP A 204 11.59 -27.22 -8.50
CA ASP A 204 12.39 -26.65 -9.61
C ASP A 204 12.08 -27.24 -11.00
N ARG A 205 11.24 -28.29 -11.12
CA ARG A 205 11.01 -28.98 -12.39
C ARG A 205 9.55 -29.33 -12.64
N TRP A 206 9.15 -29.19 -13.91
CA TRP A 206 7.87 -29.68 -14.41
C TRP A 206 7.89 -31.20 -14.55
N GLU A 207 6.84 -31.85 -14.06
CA GLU A 207 6.60 -33.28 -14.21
C GLU A 207 5.16 -33.47 -14.69
N ALA A 208 5.00 -34.06 -15.89
CA ALA A 208 3.69 -34.42 -16.41
C ALA A 208 3.13 -35.60 -15.58
N GLU A 209 1.86 -35.50 -15.19
CA GLU A 209 1.14 -36.61 -14.57
C GLU A 209 0.45 -37.43 -15.66
N GLU A 210 0.63 -38.76 -15.63
CA GLU A 210 0.05 -39.66 -16.63
C GLU A 210 -1.49 -39.62 -16.53
N GLY A 211 -2.15 -39.18 -17.60
CA GLY A 211 -3.61 -38.93 -17.61
C GLY A 211 -4.07 -37.59 -17.03
N GLY A 212 -3.13 -36.67 -16.75
CA GLY A 212 -3.41 -35.30 -16.30
C GLY A 212 -3.39 -34.24 -17.41
N PHE A 213 -3.55 -32.98 -17.02
CA PHE A 213 -3.49 -31.84 -17.92
C PHE A 213 -2.07 -31.27 -18.02
N ASN A 214 -1.59 -31.03 -19.24
CA ASN A 214 -0.24 -30.51 -19.46
C ASN A 214 -0.20 -28.99 -19.64
N CYS A 215 -1.29 -28.41 -20.16
CA CYS A 215 -1.38 -26.98 -20.37
C CYS A 215 -2.79 -26.46 -20.05
N ALA A 216 -2.92 -25.13 -19.90
CA ALA A 216 -4.21 -24.51 -19.68
C ALA A 216 -5.20 -24.72 -20.85
N ALA A 217 -4.70 -24.91 -22.08
CA ALA A 217 -5.58 -25.19 -23.23
C ALA A 217 -6.32 -26.53 -23.09
N ASP A 218 -5.69 -27.53 -22.47
CA ASP A 218 -6.33 -28.82 -22.19
C ASP A 218 -7.49 -28.66 -21.20
N LEU A 219 -7.32 -27.81 -20.17
CA LEU A 219 -8.39 -27.48 -19.23
C LEU A 219 -9.55 -26.77 -19.94
N VAL A 220 -9.26 -25.81 -20.83
CA VAL A 220 -10.31 -25.14 -21.63
C VAL A 220 -11.09 -26.17 -22.47
N ARG A 221 -10.40 -27.06 -23.19
CA ARG A 221 -11.04 -28.12 -23.99
C ARG A 221 -11.93 -29.02 -23.14
N HIS A 222 -11.44 -29.43 -21.97
CA HIS A 222 -12.18 -30.29 -21.05
C HIS A 222 -13.44 -29.63 -20.49
N ILE A 223 -13.34 -28.36 -20.08
CA ILE A 223 -14.53 -27.60 -19.64
C ILE A 223 -15.55 -27.52 -20.79
N ARG A 224 -15.10 -27.24 -22.02
CA ARG A 224 -15.97 -27.16 -23.19
C ARG A 224 -16.59 -28.51 -23.57
N SER A 225 -15.86 -29.63 -23.46
CA SER A 225 -16.41 -30.94 -23.79
C SER A 225 -17.47 -31.40 -22.78
N GLU A 226 -17.23 -31.19 -21.49
CA GLU A 226 -18.11 -31.68 -20.41
C GLU A 226 -19.29 -30.73 -20.11
N PHE A 227 -19.07 -29.42 -20.19
CA PHE A 227 -20.05 -28.41 -19.77
C PHE A 227 -20.57 -27.54 -20.92
N GLY A 228 -20.04 -27.73 -22.13
CA GLY A 228 -20.42 -26.97 -23.31
C GLY A 228 -20.25 -25.47 -23.09
N ASP A 229 -21.33 -24.75 -23.34
CA ASP A 229 -21.39 -23.30 -23.23
C ASP A 229 -21.85 -22.82 -21.84
N TYR A 230 -21.87 -23.67 -20.82
CA TYR A 230 -22.36 -23.25 -19.49
C TYR A 230 -21.47 -22.19 -18.83
N PHE A 231 -20.15 -22.40 -18.87
CA PHE A 231 -19.17 -21.50 -18.26
C PHE A 231 -18.68 -20.46 -19.26
N ASP A 232 -18.54 -19.21 -18.86
CA ASP A 232 -17.59 -18.30 -19.52
C ASP A 232 -16.18 -18.62 -19.02
N ILE A 233 -15.23 -18.70 -19.94
CA ILE A 233 -13.86 -19.12 -19.64
C ILE A 233 -12.90 -18.01 -20.03
N CYS A 234 -12.08 -17.56 -19.09
CA CYS A 234 -10.94 -16.72 -19.39
C CYS A 234 -9.62 -17.48 -19.24
N VAL A 235 -8.56 -16.93 -19.84
CA VAL A 235 -7.20 -17.48 -19.76
C VAL A 235 -6.19 -16.37 -19.48
N ALA A 236 -5.05 -16.73 -18.88
CA ALA A 236 -3.97 -15.78 -18.62
C ALA A 236 -3.15 -15.46 -19.88
N GLY A 237 -2.73 -14.20 -20.02
CA GLY A 237 -1.76 -13.73 -21.01
C GLY A 237 -0.58 -13.00 -20.35
N TYR A 238 0.61 -13.01 -20.97
CA TYR A 238 1.83 -12.45 -20.38
C TYR A 238 2.39 -11.37 -21.32
N PRO A 239 2.21 -10.06 -21.01
CA PRO A 239 2.62 -8.98 -21.92
C PRO A 239 4.12 -8.95 -22.25
N THR A 240 4.96 -9.45 -21.35
CA THR A 240 6.41 -9.59 -21.52
C THR A 240 6.85 -11.00 -21.93
N GLY A 241 5.90 -11.91 -22.18
CA GLY A 241 6.14 -13.34 -22.38
C GLY A 241 6.24 -14.12 -21.08
N HIS A 242 5.74 -15.36 -21.09
CA HIS A 242 5.87 -16.29 -19.98
C HIS A 242 7.35 -16.66 -19.74
N PRO A 243 7.84 -16.70 -18.48
CA PRO A 243 9.26 -16.96 -18.18
C PRO A 243 9.79 -18.31 -18.69
N GLU A 244 8.92 -19.33 -18.77
CA GLU A 244 9.28 -20.66 -19.28
C GLU A 244 9.09 -20.81 -20.80
N ALA A 245 8.60 -19.79 -21.49
CA ALA A 245 8.45 -19.85 -22.94
C ALA A 245 9.80 -19.70 -23.63
N ALA A 246 10.01 -20.46 -24.72
CA ALA A 246 11.25 -20.39 -25.50
C ALA A 246 11.45 -19.01 -26.17
N SER A 247 10.35 -18.36 -26.53
CA SER A 247 10.34 -17.01 -27.10
C SER A 247 8.98 -16.35 -26.88
N PHE A 248 8.93 -15.02 -27.01
CA PHE A 248 7.67 -14.27 -26.97
C PHE A 248 6.69 -14.72 -28.07
N GLU A 249 7.19 -15.02 -29.28
CA GLU A 249 6.36 -15.52 -30.37
C GLU A 249 5.77 -16.90 -30.07
N ASP A 250 6.54 -17.78 -29.42
CA ASP A 250 6.04 -19.09 -29.03
C ASP A 250 5.00 -18.98 -27.92
N ASP A 251 5.17 -18.08 -26.95
CA ASP A 251 4.15 -17.83 -25.93
C ASP A 251 2.83 -17.34 -26.54
N LEU A 252 2.90 -16.46 -27.56
CA LEU A 252 1.72 -16.02 -28.28
C LEU A 252 1.03 -17.14 -29.09
N LYS A 253 1.78 -18.10 -29.65
CA LYS A 253 1.19 -19.30 -30.30
C LYS A 253 0.38 -20.12 -29.29
N HIS A 254 0.92 -20.36 -28.10
CA HIS A 254 0.20 -21.05 -27.03
C HIS A 254 -0.99 -20.25 -26.52
N LEU A 255 -0.89 -18.92 -26.46
CA LEU A 255 -2.02 -18.04 -26.15
C LEU A 255 -3.14 -18.19 -27.19
N LYS A 256 -2.81 -18.16 -28.48
CA LYS A 256 -3.76 -18.39 -29.56
C LYS A 256 -4.41 -19.78 -29.48
N GLU A 257 -3.65 -20.80 -29.10
CA GLU A 257 -4.17 -22.16 -28.89
C GLU A 257 -5.21 -22.18 -27.74
N LYS A 258 -4.89 -21.56 -26.60
CA LYS A 258 -5.82 -21.41 -25.47
C LYS A 258 -7.13 -20.71 -25.88
N VAL A 259 -7.03 -19.64 -26.66
CA VAL A 259 -8.20 -18.93 -27.18
C VAL A 259 -9.00 -19.81 -28.13
N SER A 260 -8.32 -20.47 -29.08
CA SER A 260 -8.96 -21.34 -30.08
C SER A 260 -9.61 -22.58 -29.46
N ALA A 261 -9.14 -23.03 -28.29
CA ALA A 261 -9.76 -24.09 -27.51
C ALA A 261 -11.15 -23.71 -26.94
N GLY A 262 -11.49 -22.41 -26.93
CA GLY A 262 -12.81 -21.91 -26.56
C GLY A 262 -12.80 -20.91 -25.40
N ALA A 263 -11.72 -20.18 -25.16
CA ALA A 263 -11.73 -19.10 -24.17
C ALA A 263 -12.45 -17.86 -24.72
N ASP A 264 -13.21 -17.19 -23.87
CA ASP A 264 -14.03 -16.02 -24.20
C ASP A 264 -13.25 -14.69 -24.11
N PHE A 265 -12.24 -14.59 -23.23
CA PHE A 265 -11.39 -13.40 -23.07
C PHE A 265 -10.07 -13.71 -22.34
N ILE A 266 -9.15 -12.75 -22.30
CA ILE A 266 -7.82 -12.86 -21.69
C ILE A 266 -7.67 -11.86 -20.55
N ILE A 267 -7.08 -12.27 -19.43
CA ILE A 267 -6.59 -11.38 -18.36
C ILE A 267 -5.06 -11.41 -18.39
N THR A 268 -4.40 -10.25 -18.43
CA THR A 268 -2.94 -10.21 -18.48
C THR A 268 -2.31 -10.26 -17.10
N GLN A 269 -1.09 -10.81 -17.04
CA GLN A 269 -0.15 -10.55 -15.94
C GLN A 269 0.11 -9.05 -15.81
N LEU A 270 0.53 -8.64 -14.60
CA LEU A 270 0.92 -7.27 -14.27
C LEU A 270 2.02 -6.74 -15.19
N PHE A 271 1.99 -5.42 -15.41
CA PHE A 271 3.00 -4.65 -16.12
C PHE A 271 3.05 -3.23 -15.55
N PHE A 272 4.19 -2.57 -15.68
CA PHE A 272 4.42 -1.23 -15.12
C PHE A 272 4.48 -0.11 -16.17
N GLU A 273 4.59 -0.47 -17.45
CA GLU A 273 4.63 0.46 -18.58
C GLU A 273 3.46 0.22 -19.53
N ALA A 274 2.70 1.25 -19.86
CA ALA A 274 1.55 1.14 -20.77
C ALA A 274 1.95 0.63 -22.17
N ASP A 275 3.11 1.06 -22.68
CA ASP A 275 3.62 0.65 -23.99
C ASP A 275 3.89 -0.85 -24.10
N THR A 276 4.20 -1.52 -22.98
CA THR A 276 4.35 -2.98 -22.94
C THR A 276 3.02 -3.67 -23.24
N PHE A 277 1.92 -3.16 -22.69
CA PHE A 277 0.59 -3.68 -22.97
C PHE A 277 0.14 -3.36 -24.42
N PHE A 278 0.38 -2.16 -24.93
CA PHE A 278 0.01 -1.81 -26.31
C PHE A 278 0.74 -2.67 -27.36
N ARG A 279 2.03 -2.95 -27.14
CA ARG A 279 2.79 -3.88 -28.00
C ARG A 279 2.20 -5.29 -27.95
N PHE A 280 1.82 -5.77 -26.77
CA PHE A 280 1.17 -7.07 -26.61
C PHE A 280 -0.19 -7.16 -27.33
N ILE A 281 -1.04 -6.13 -27.22
CA ILE A 281 -2.32 -6.05 -27.96
C ILE A 281 -2.10 -6.14 -29.46
N LYS A 282 -1.14 -5.37 -29.99
CA LYS A 282 -0.81 -5.39 -31.42
C LYS A 282 -0.36 -6.79 -31.85
N ALA A 283 0.53 -7.42 -31.10
CA ALA A 283 1.01 -8.76 -31.42
C ALA A 283 -0.11 -9.83 -31.38
N CYS A 284 -1.02 -9.74 -30.41
CA CYS A 284 -2.20 -10.62 -30.35
C CYS A 284 -3.12 -10.44 -31.57
N THR A 285 -3.36 -9.19 -31.97
CA THR A 285 -4.19 -8.84 -33.13
C THR A 285 -3.56 -9.36 -34.42
N ASP A 286 -2.26 -9.17 -34.61
CA ASP A 286 -1.51 -9.65 -35.77
C ASP A 286 -1.53 -11.19 -35.87
N MET A 287 -1.61 -11.89 -34.73
CA MET A 287 -1.78 -13.36 -34.69
C MET A 287 -3.23 -13.82 -34.88
N GLY A 288 -4.20 -12.90 -34.98
CA GLY A 288 -5.62 -13.20 -35.18
C GLY A 288 -6.38 -13.56 -33.92
N ILE A 289 -5.91 -13.14 -32.73
CA ILE A 289 -6.67 -13.22 -31.49
C ILE A 289 -7.67 -12.06 -31.47
N THR A 290 -8.96 -12.37 -31.40
CA THR A 290 -10.05 -11.38 -31.52
C THR A 290 -10.86 -11.18 -30.24
N CYS A 291 -10.62 -11.99 -29.20
CA CYS A 291 -11.31 -11.86 -27.93
C CYS A 291 -10.81 -10.64 -27.13
N PRO A 292 -11.60 -10.12 -26.17
CA PRO A 292 -11.18 -9.03 -25.31
C PRO A 292 -9.92 -9.39 -24.48
N ILE A 293 -9.02 -8.42 -24.31
CA ILE A 293 -7.79 -8.56 -23.51
C ILE A 293 -7.82 -7.50 -22.41
N LEU A 294 -7.83 -7.94 -21.16
CA LEU A 294 -7.98 -7.10 -19.97
C LEU A 294 -6.63 -6.88 -19.29
N PRO A 295 -6.20 -5.62 -19.07
CA PRO A 295 -4.94 -5.33 -18.43
C PRO A 295 -4.99 -5.60 -16.91
N GLY A 296 -4.10 -6.45 -16.42
CA GLY A 296 -3.86 -6.64 -14.98
C GLY A 296 -3.03 -5.49 -14.39
N ILE A 297 -3.56 -4.81 -13.36
CA ILE A 297 -2.90 -3.69 -12.68
C ILE A 297 -2.66 -4.05 -11.22
N PHE A 298 -1.42 -3.86 -10.76
CA PHE A 298 -1.03 -4.09 -9.36
C PHE A 298 -0.62 -2.76 -8.70
N PRO A 299 -1.46 -2.17 -7.84
CA PRO A 299 -1.11 -0.95 -7.11
C PRO A 299 0.01 -1.23 -6.10
N ILE A 300 1.14 -0.52 -6.23
CA ILE A 300 2.20 -0.53 -5.21
C ILE A 300 1.73 0.34 -4.04
N GLN A 301 1.63 -0.25 -2.85
CA GLN A 301 1.40 0.50 -1.61
C GLN A 301 2.75 0.71 -0.91
N VAL A 302 3.19 1.97 -0.85
CA VAL A 302 4.31 2.36 0.00
C VAL A 302 3.77 2.55 1.41
N THR A 303 4.06 1.60 2.30
CA THR A 303 3.52 1.57 3.68
C THR A 303 4.46 2.19 4.71
N CYS A 304 5.73 2.36 4.37
CA CYS A 304 6.77 2.91 5.23
C CYS A 304 7.87 3.57 4.39
N LEU A 305 8.70 4.38 5.06
CA LEU A 305 9.94 4.95 4.53
C LEU A 305 11.13 4.41 5.31
N PRO A 306 12.37 4.49 4.78
CA PRO A 306 13.56 4.07 5.51
C PRO A 306 13.70 4.65 6.93
N TRP A 307 13.19 5.87 7.15
CA TRP A 307 13.23 6.58 8.43
C TRP A 307 11.97 6.39 9.30
N ASN A 308 10.89 5.83 8.74
CA ASN A 308 9.60 5.72 9.42
C ASN A 308 8.93 4.38 9.07
N ASP A 309 9.04 3.41 9.97
CA ASP A 309 8.43 2.07 9.86
C ASP A 309 7.02 1.98 10.48
N GLU A 310 6.63 2.97 11.27
CA GLU A 310 5.31 3.10 11.91
C GLU A 310 4.41 4.13 11.21
N PRO A 311 3.08 4.04 11.36
CA PRO A 311 2.14 5.05 10.88
C PRO A 311 2.37 6.43 11.50
N LEU A 312 1.91 7.48 10.81
CA LEU A 312 1.98 8.85 11.30
C LEU A 312 1.26 9.02 12.65
N ALA A 313 1.90 9.75 13.57
CA ALA A 313 1.30 10.15 14.82
C ALA A 313 0.12 11.12 14.58
N ALA A 314 -0.80 11.19 15.54
CA ALA A 314 -2.01 12.01 15.42
C ALA A 314 -1.70 13.51 15.21
N GLU A 315 -0.60 14.02 15.76
CA GLU A 315 -0.21 15.43 15.65
C GLU A 315 0.13 15.85 14.20
N THR A 316 0.65 14.94 13.38
CA THR A 316 0.96 15.21 11.97
C THR A 316 -0.28 15.58 11.16
N SER A 317 -1.47 15.13 11.59
CA SER A 317 -2.74 15.49 10.94
C SER A 317 -3.02 17.00 10.94
N LEU A 318 -2.41 17.76 11.87
CA LEU A 318 -2.55 19.21 11.99
C LEU A 318 -1.80 19.99 10.91
N MET A 319 -0.87 19.34 10.19
CA MET A 319 0.00 19.97 9.18
C MET A 319 0.13 19.13 7.90
N LYS A 320 -0.86 18.28 7.63
CA LYS A 320 -0.78 17.28 6.56
C LYS A 320 -0.67 17.93 5.18
N GLU A 321 -1.45 18.97 4.90
CA GLU A 321 -1.48 19.61 3.58
C GLU A 321 -0.19 20.39 3.30
N GLU A 322 0.37 21.01 4.32
CA GLU A 322 1.65 21.71 4.28
C GLU A 322 2.80 20.74 4.00
N LEU A 323 2.84 19.60 4.71
CA LEU A 323 3.81 18.53 4.43
C LEU A 323 3.68 17.99 3.01
N LEU A 324 2.45 17.74 2.54
CA LEU A 324 2.21 17.30 1.16
C LEU A 324 2.72 18.31 0.12
N ARG A 325 2.57 19.61 0.40
CA ARG A 325 3.03 20.69 -0.49
C ARG A 325 4.56 20.68 -0.60
N VAL A 326 5.27 20.72 0.52
CA VAL A 326 6.74 20.83 0.51
C VAL A 326 7.42 19.57 -0.02
N ASN A 327 6.90 18.38 0.29
CA ASN A 327 7.43 17.12 -0.25
C ASN A 327 7.33 17.04 -1.77
N ARG A 328 6.23 17.53 -2.36
CA ARG A 328 6.06 17.59 -3.83
C ARG A 328 7.06 18.52 -4.51
N GLN A 329 7.64 19.47 -3.78
CA GLN A 329 8.62 20.41 -4.30
C GLN A 329 10.08 19.97 -4.05
N GLY A 330 10.29 18.81 -3.41
CA GLY A 330 11.64 18.27 -3.15
C GLY A 330 12.21 18.57 -1.75
N ILE A 331 11.37 19.01 -0.81
CA ILE A 331 11.68 19.04 0.63
C ILE A 331 11.23 17.71 1.23
N LEU A 332 12.10 16.71 1.25
CA LEU A 332 11.78 15.32 1.58
C LEU A 332 11.78 15.12 3.10
N THR A 333 10.64 15.35 3.75
CA THR A 333 10.54 15.38 5.22
C THR A 333 10.58 14.00 5.84
N ILE A 334 11.32 13.86 6.94
CA ILE A 334 11.44 12.61 7.71
C ILE A 334 10.97 12.74 9.16
N ASN A 335 10.86 13.98 9.68
CA ASN A 335 10.39 14.27 11.03
C ASN A 335 9.77 15.68 11.12
N SER A 336 8.75 15.85 11.96
CA SER A 336 8.03 17.11 12.15
C SER A 336 7.19 17.10 13.43
N GLN A 337 7.01 18.27 14.07
CA GLN A 337 5.98 18.47 15.10
C GLN A 337 5.37 19.89 15.00
N PRO A 338 4.07 20.06 15.31
CA PRO A 338 3.42 21.37 15.32
C PRO A 338 3.88 22.23 16.48
N ASN A 339 3.71 23.55 16.39
CA ASN A 339 3.78 24.40 17.57
C ASN A 339 2.49 24.28 18.39
N ILE A 340 2.63 24.18 19.71
CA ILE A 340 1.52 24.09 20.65
C ILE A 340 1.75 25.11 21.76
N ASN A 341 0.77 25.99 21.95
CA ASN A 341 0.82 27.03 22.95
C ASN A 341 -0.08 26.69 24.15
N GLY A 342 0.39 25.80 25.02
CA GLY A 342 -0.24 25.53 26.32
C GLY A 342 -1.57 24.77 26.22
N LYS A 343 -1.59 23.65 25.51
CA LYS A 343 -2.77 22.76 25.52
C LYS A 343 -2.85 21.96 26.82
N PRO A 344 -4.05 21.51 27.25
CA PRO A 344 -4.17 20.64 28.42
C PRO A 344 -3.33 19.37 28.27
N SER A 345 -2.68 18.93 29.35
CA SER A 345 -1.88 17.69 29.35
C SER A 345 -2.68 16.43 29.04
N SER A 346 -4.02 16.51 29.10
CA SER A 346 -4.95 15.45 28.73
C SER A 346 -5.46 15.54 27.28
N ASP A 347 -4.93 16.44 26.44
CA ASP A 347 -5.31 16.55 25.04
C ASP A 347 -5.09 15.21 24.30
N PRO A 348 -6.06 14.71 23.51
CA PRO A 348 -5.98 13.37 22.92
C PRO A 348 -4.95 13.25 21.78
N VAL A 349 -4.48 14.38 21.24
CA VAL A 349 -3.54 14.43 20.11
C VAL A 349 -2.11 14.63 20.60
N VAL A 350 -1.89 15.62 21.48
CA VAL A 350 -0.54 16.04 21.92
C VAL A 350 -0.31 15.94 23.43
N GLY A 351 -1.30 15.53 24.21
CA GLY A 351 -1.23 15.49 25.66
C GLY A 351 -0.33 14.38 26.20
N TRP A 352 0.49 14.72 27.19
CA TRP A 352 1.33 13.79 27.94
C TRP A 352 1.59 14.30 29.37
N GLY A 353 2.10 13.41 30.23
CA GLY A 353 2.46 13.74 31.62
C GLY A 353 1.27 13.75 32.59
N PRO A 354 1.46 14.27 33.83
CA PRO A 354 0.40 14.35 34.84
C PRO A 354 -0.83 15.15 34.38
N SER A 355 -2.01 14.76 34.85
CA SER A 355 -3.27 15.46 34.54
C SER A 355 -3.32 16.87 35.14
N GLY A 356 -3.99 17.79 34.45
CA GLY A 356 -4.20 19.17 34.91
C GLY A 356 -3.02 20.11 34.66
N GLY A 357 -2.04 19.69 33.85
CA GLY A 357 -0.95 20.53 33.38
C GLY A 357 -1.19 21.10 31.99
N TYR A 358 -0.17 21.77 31.48
CA TYR A 358 -0.13 22.35 30.14
C TYR A 358 1.13 21.92 29.40
N VAL A 359 0.97 21.51 28.13
CA VAL A 359 2.06 21.09 27.26
C VAL A 359 2.30 22.12 26.17
N PHE A 360 3.57 22.25 25.78
CA PHE A 360 4.05 23.23 24.82
C PHE A 360 5.01 22.57 23.84
N GLN A 361 4.96 23.03 22.60
CA GLN A 361 5.85 22.59 21.52
C GLN A 361 6.28 23.80 20.67
N LYS A 362 7.54 23.84 20.26
CA LYS A 362 8.02 24.65 19.13
C LYS A 362 7.80 23.87 17.84
N ALA A 363 7.50 24.57 16.74
CA ALA A 363 7.39 23.90 15.45
C ALA A 363 8.77 23.41 15.00
N TYR A 364 8.81 22.19 14.48
CA TYR A 364 10.02 21.51 14.02
C TYR A 364 9.79 20.91 12.64
N LEU A 365 10.80 21.00 11.78
CA LEU A 365 10.81 20.35 10.47
C LEU A 365 12.21 19.80 10.16
N GLU A 366 12.27 18.54 9.76
CA GLU A 366 13.51 17.86 9.36
C GLU A 366 13.34 17.15 8.03
N PHE A 367 14.28 17.36 7.10
CA PHE A 367 14.15 16.90 5.73
C PHE A 367 15.49 16.77 5.00
N PHE A 368 15.48 15.97 3.93
CA PHE A 368 16.51 15.98 2.91
C PHE A 368 16.15 16.92 1.76
N THR A 369 17.12 17.66 1.23
CA THR A 369 16.93 18.46 0.01
C THR A 369 18.23 18.62 -0.78
N SER A 370 18.14 19.10 -2.02
CA SER A 370 19.28 19.26 -2.92
C SER A 370 20.19 20.42 -2.49
N ARG A 371 21.43 20.41 -2.98
CA ARG A 371 22.40 21.48 -2.75
C ARG A 371 21.91 22.85 -3.21
N GLU A 372 21.29 22.91 -4.39
CA GLU A 372 20.74 24.16 -4.96
C GLU A 372 19.66 24.74 -4.05
N THR A 373 18.82 23.87 -3.48
CA THR A 373 17.77 24.27 -2.55
C THR A 373 18.34 24.78 -1.24
N VAL A 374 19.39 24.15 -0.71
CA VAL A 374 20.11 24.64 0.48
C VAL A 374 20.75 26.01 0.25
N GLU A 375 21.36 26.24 -0.91
CA GLU A 375 21.99 27.53 -1.24
C GLU A 375 20.97 28.68 -1.28
N ALA A 376 19.77 28.41 -1.79
CA ALA A 376 18.66 29.35 -1.72
C ALA A 376 18.12 29.51 -0.29
N LEU A 377 17.95 28.41 0.44
CA LEU A 377 17.44 28.40 1.82
C LEU A 377 18.34 29.23 2.75
N LEU A 378 19.66 29.10 2.64
CA LEU A 378 20.62 29.89 3.42
C LEU A 378 20.51 31.40 3.17
N GLN A 379 20.14 31.83 1.96
CA GLN A 379 19.89 33.24 1.67
C GLN A 379 18.60 33.73 2.30
N VAL A 380 17.56 32.90 2.30
CA VAL A 380 16.27 33.20 2.93
C VAL A 380 16.41 33.26 4.45
N LEU A 381 17.13 32.31 5.06
CA LEU A 381 17.31 32.21 6.51
C LEU A 381 17.94 33.46 7.14
N LYS A 382 18.71 34.25 6.39
CA LYS A 382 19.22 35.55 6.85
C LYS A 382 18.11 36.51 7.31
N LYS A 383 16.92 36.43 6.71
CA LYS A 383 15.75 37.23 7.13
C LYS A 383 15.12 36.71 8.42
N TYR A 384 15.31 35.43 8.72
CA TYR A 384 14.71 34.71 9.83
C TYR A 384 15.70 34.42 10.97
N GLU A 385 16.93 34.95 10.90
CA GLU A 385 18.07 34.64 11.76
C GLU A 385 17.75 34.71 13.26
N LEU A 386 16.92 35.67 13.67
CA LEU A 386 16.54 35.86 15.08
C LEU A 386 15.43 34.91 15.56
N ARG A 387 14.66 34.32 14.65
CA ARG A 387 13.47 33.51 14.95
C ARG A 387 13.70 32.02 14.73
N VAL A 388 14.42 31.66 13.67
CA VAL A 388 14.60 30.27 13.25
C VAL A 388 15.99 29.79 13.61
N ASN A 389 16.06 28.70 14.38
CA ASN A 389 17.30 27.93 14.49
C ASN A 389 17.37 26.91 13.35
N TYR A 390 18.55 26.78 12.75
CA TYR A 390 18.78 25.83 11.68
C TYR A 390 20.08 25.05 11.88
N HIS A 391 20.10 23.81 11.38
CA HIS A 391 21.31 23.02 11.24
C HIS A 391 21.24 22.23 9.93
N ILE A 392 22.23 22.44 9.07
CA ILE A 392 22.32 21.85 7.74
C ILE A 392 23.63 21.07 7.68
N VAL A 393 23.60 19.82 7.19
CA VAL A 393 24.77 18.96 7.09
C VAL A 393 24.69 18.01 5.90
N ASP A 394 25.82 17.78 5.21
CA ASP A 394 25.93 16.74 4.19
C ASP A 394 26.51 15.43 4.72
N VAL A 395 26.53 14.38 3.90
CA VAL A 395 27.10 13.08 4.29
C VAL A 395 28.59 13.19 4.68
N LYS A 396 29.34 14.10 4.05
CA LYS A 396 30.77 14.33 4.30
C LYS A 396 31.04 15.02 5.64
N GLY A 397 30.00 15.57 6.25
CA GLY A 397 30.05 16.27 7.53
C GLY A 397 30.30 17.77 7.42
N GLU A 398 30.24 18.35 6.21
CA GLU A 398 30.22 19.80 6.05
C GLU A 398 28.90 20.33 6.61
N ASN A 399 28.97 21.19 7.63
CA ASN A 399 27.78 21.68 8.31
C ASN A 399 27.77 23.20 8.54
N ILE A 400 26.56 23.72 8.73
CA ILE A 400 26.32 25.11 9.12
C ILE A 400 25.13 25.17 10.08
N THR A 401 25.28 25.93 11.15
CA THR A 401 24.22 26.13 12.16
C THR A 401 24.37 27.50 12.82
N ASN A 402 23.24 28.06 13.26
CA ASN A 402 23.20 29.26 14.11
C ASN A 402 22.89 28.93 15.58
N ALA A 403 23.04 27.67 16.01
CA ALA A 403 22.86 27.29 17.41
C ALA A 403 23.89 28.03 18.30
N PRO A 404 23.44 28.83 19.28
CA PRO A 404 24.34 29.62 20.11
C PRO A 404 25.22 28.71 20.94
N GLU A 405 26.54 28.83 20.79
CA GLU A 405 27.54 28.02 21.49
C GLU A 405 27.34 26.49 21.34
N LEU A 406 26.65 26.05 20.28
CA LEU A 406 26.25 24.65 20.07
C LEU A 406 25.41 24.06 21.22
N GLN A 407 24.68 24.90 21.95
CA GLN A 407 23.82 24.45 23.05
C GLN A 407 22.51 23.81 22.53
N PRO A 408 21.95 22.82 23.26
CA PRO A 408 20.65 22.24 22.92
C PRO A 408 19.49 23.23 23.08
N ASN A 409 18.52 23.18 22.17
CA ASN A 409 17.29 23.96 22.21
C ASN A 409 16.11 23.07 22.65
N ALA A 410 15.42 23.42 23.74
CA ALA A 410 14.21 22.71 24.16
C ALA A 410 13.04 23.00 23.20
N VAL A 411 12.44 21.93 22.67
CA VAL A 411 11.35 22.02 21.68
C VAL A 411 10.03 21.44 22.17
N THR A 412 10.03 20.64 23.24
CA THR A 412 8.80 20.14 23.89
C THR A 412 8.98 20.21 25.39
N TRP A 413 8.01 20.79 26.09
CA TRP A 413 8.01 20.87 27.56
C TRP A 413 6.59 20.88 28.14
N GLY A 414 6.49 20.60 29.44
CA GLY A 414 5.23 20.57 30.17
C GLY A 414 5.36 21.19 31.55
N ILE A 415 4.31 21.92 31.96
CA ILE A 415 4.18 22.52 33.28
C ILE A 415 3.02 21.84 33.99
N PHE A 416 3.27 21.29 35.18
CA PHE A 416 2.31 20.45 35.90
C PHE A 416 2.06 20.97 37.33
N PRO A 417 0.83 20.89 37.86
CA PRO A 417 0.52 21.39 39.20
C PRO A 417 1.38 20.71 40.28
N GLY A 418 2.05 21.53 41.10
CA GLY A 418 2.86 21.06 42.22
C GLY A 418 4.12 20.28 41.82
N ARG A 419 4.63 20.45 40.60
CA ARG A 419 5.84 19.79 40.09
C ARG A 419 6.74 20.76 39.34
N GLU A 420 8.01 20.39 39.21
CA GLU A 420 8.98 21.08 38.35
C GLU A 420 8.65 20.89 36.86
N ILE A 421 9.24 21.73 36.01
CA ILE A 421 9.07 21.66 34.55
C ILE A 421 9.75 20.41 34.01
N ILE A 422 9.11 19.75 33.05
CA ILE A 422 9.69 18.61 32.32
C ILE A 422 9.89 19.03 30.87
N GLN A 423 11.11 18.88 30.35
CA GLN A 423 11.46 19.17 28.95
C GLN A 423 12.04 17.91 28.27
N PRO A 424 11.19 16.98 27.82
CA PRO A 424 11.65 15.66 27.36
C PRO A 424 12.33 15.67 26.00
N THR A 425 12.16 16.73 25.20
CA THR A 425 12.65 16.78 23.81
C THR A 425 13.46 18.05 23.56
N VAL A 426 14.65 17.87 23.01
CA VAL A 426 15.57 18.93 22.63
C VAL A 426 16.09 18.70 21.22
N VAL A 427 16.47 19.78 20.53
CA VAL A 427 17.28 19.73 19.30
C VAL A 427 18.70 20.08 19.71
N ASP A 428 19.60 19.11 19.59
CA ASP A 428 21.00 19.22 20.00
C ASP A 428 21.93 19.13 18.77
N PRO A 429 22.69 20.19 18.45
CA PRO A 429 23.61 20.19 17.31
C PRO A 429 24.66 19.08 17.37
N VAL A 430 25.09 18.68 18.57
CA VAL A 430 26.10 17.63 18.72
C VAL A 430 25.50 16.27 18.41
N SER A 431 24.34 15.94 18.99
CA SER A 431 23.62 14.70 18.70
C SER A 431 23.22 14.59 17.23
N PHE A 432 22.87 15.71 16.58
CA PHE A 432 22.52 15.74 15.16
C PHE A 432 23.64 15.25 14.24
N MET A 433 24.91 15.49 14.62
CA MET A 433 26.07 15.02 13.87
C MET A 433 26.25 13.50 13.92
N PHE A 434 25.78 12.83 14.97
CA PHE A 434 25.75 11.37 15.04
C PHE A 434 24.53 10.81 14.31
N TRP A 435 23.37 11.43 14.49
CA TRP A 435 22.14 11.04 13.81
C TRP A 435 22.28 11.06 12.29
N LYS A 436 22.95 12.08 11.72
CA LYS A 436 23.11 12.19 10.27
C LYS A 436 23.78 10.97 9.64
N ASP A 437 24.71 10.31 10.32
CA ASP A 437 25.40 9.13 9.78
C ASP A 437 24.40 7.97 9.57
N GLU A 438 23.51 7.76 10.54
CA GLU A 438 22.43 6.77 10.42
C GLU A 438 21.40 7.22 9.37
N ALA A 439 20.96 8.47 9.42
CA ALA A 439 19.97 9.01 8.48
C ALA A 439 20.41 8.89 7.02
N PHE A 440 21.68 9.17 6.71
CA PHE A 440 22.24 8.98 5.37
C PHE A 440 22.41 7.49 5.04
N ALA A 441 22.92 6.66 5.97
CA ALA A 441 23.10 5.23 5.72
C ALA A 441 21.79 4.53 5.31
N LEU A 442 20.65 4.94 5.88
CA LEU A 442 19.32 4.39 5.54
C LEU A 442 18.95 4.54 4.06
N TRP A 443 19.42 5.58 3.36
CA TRP A 443 19.24 5.71 1.90
C TRP A 443 19.81 4.50 1.16
N ILE A 444 21.00 4.03 1.54
CA ILE A 444 21.67 2.94 0.84
C ILE A 444 21.21 1.59 1.38
N GLU A 445 21.17 1.45 2.70
CA GLU A 445 20.94 0.17 3.37
C GLU A 445 19.51 -0.35 3.20
N GLN A 446 18.51 0.54 3.25
CA GLN A 446 17.11 0.14 3.11
C GLN A 446 16.53 0.38 1.71
N TRP A 447 16.91 1.46 1.03
CA TRP A 447 16.33 1.80 -0.27
C TRP A 447 17.23 1.40 -1.44
N GLY A 448 18.47 1.85 -1.45
CA GLY A 448 19.40 1.58 -2.53
C GLY A 448 19.54 0.08 -2.79
N LYS A 449 19.73 -0.71 -1.72
CA LYS A 449 19.94 -2.17 -1.77
C LYS A 449 18.79 -2.98 -2.35
N LEU A 450 17.63 -2.37 -2.59
CA LEU A 450 16.52 -3.00 -3.31
C LEU A 450 16.80 -3.15 -4.82
N TYR A 451 17.77 -2.41 -5.35
CA TYR A 451 18.09 -2.39 -6.78
C TYR A 451 19.48 -2.95 -7.07
N ASP A 452 19.67 -3.55 -8.24
CA ASP A 452 20.98 -3.98 -8.72
C ASP A 452 21.96 -2.80 -8.76
N GLU A 453 23.23 -3.07 -8.46
CA GLU A 453 24.27 -2.04 -8.28
C GLU A 453 24.49 -1.17 -9.52
N GLU A 454 24.37 -1.75 -10.72
CA GLU A 454 24.54 -1.04 -12.00
C GLU A 454 23.22 -0.45 -12.54
N SER A 455 22.11 -0.57 -11.82
CA SER A 455 20.81 -0.12 -12.31
C SER A 455 20.67 1.42 -12.28
N PRO A 456 19.90 2.01 -13.22
CA PRO A 456 19.57 3.44 -13.16
C PRO A 456 18.89 3.85 -11.85
N SER A 457 18.05 2.96 -11.28
CA SER A 457 17.38 3.20 -10.00
C SER A 457 18.37 3.34 -8.85
N ARG A 458 19.38 2.46 -8.78
CA ARG A 458 20.47 2.57 -7.81
C ARG A 458 21.22 3.89 -7.96
N ALA A 459 21.53 4.29 -9.20
CA ALA A 459 22.27 5.52 -9.47
C ALA A 459 21.54 6.77 -8.95
N ILE A 460 20.20 6.82 -9.04
CA ILE A 460 19.40 7.93 -8.49
C ILE A 460 19.53 8.00 -6.96
N ILE A 461 19.34 6.87 -6.27
CA ILE A 461 19.43 6.83 -4.80
C ILE A 461 20.84 7.18 -4.32
N GLN A 462 21.87 6.67 -5.02
CA GLN A 462 23.25 7.00 -4.73
C GLN A 462 23.54 8.49 -4.92
N HIS A 463 23.01 9.09 -6.00
CA HIS A 463 23.14 10.52 -6.24
C HIS A 463 22.52 11.36 -5.13
N ILE A 464 21.34 10.98 -4.62
CA ILE A 464 20.69 11.66 -3.48
C ILE A 464 21.60 11.57 -2.25
N HIS A 465 22.01 10.37 -1.87
CA HIS A 465 22.90 10.14 -0.72
C HIS A 465 24.17 10.99 -0.77
N ASP A 466 24.82 11.09 -1.93
CA ASP A 466 26.12 11.74 -2.07
C ASP A 466 26.06 13.27 -2.15
N ASN A 467 24.90 13.84 -2.51
CA ASN A 467 24.79 15.27 -2.87
C ASN A 467 23.75 16.06 -2.07
N TYR A 468 22.78 15.40 -1.43
CA TYR A 468 21.75 16.08 -0.65
C TYR A 468 22.26 16.44 0.74
N PHE A 469 21.57 17.39 1.35
CA PHE A 469 21.80 17.81 2.73
C PHE A 469 20.63 17.35 3.60
N LEU A 470 20.95 16.97 4.82
CA LEU A 470 19.98 16.83 5.91
C LEU A 470 19.87 18.17 6.63
N VAL A 471 18.64 18.64 6.80
CA VAL A 471 18.31 19.95 7.36
C VAL A 471 17.33 19.77 8.51
N ASN A 472 17.58 20.41 9.65
CA ASN A 472 16.56 20.66 10.67
C ASN A 472 16.32 22.15 10.88
N LEU A 473 15.05 22.53 11.10
CA LEU A 473 14.60 23.89 11.37
C LEU A 473 13.68 23.92 12.60
N VAL A 474 13.85 24.92 13.46
CA VAL A 474 13.01 25.17 14.63
C VAL A 474 12.50 26.60 14.60
N ASP A 475 11.18 26.79 14.69
CA ASP A 475 10.57 28.10 14.94
C ASP A 475 10.50 28.35 16.46
N ASN A 476 11.25 29.35 16.94
CA ASN A 476 11.29 29.64 18.38
C ASN A 476 10.03 30.36 18.89
N GLU A 477 9.26 31.01 18.02
CA GLU A 477 8.07 31.79 18.40
C GLU A 477 6.83 30.88 18.48
N PHE A 478 6.84 29.92 19.41
CA PHE A 478 5.73 28.99 19.63
C PHE A 478 4.35 29.63 19.87
N PRO A 479 4.21 30.87 20.39
CA PRO A 479 2.90 31.53 20.50
C PRO A 479 2.31 32.02 19.18
N LEU A 480 3.12 32.16 18.13
CA LEU A 480 2.71 32.66 16.81
C LEU A 480 2.45 31.52 15.83
N ASP A 481 1.86 31.84 14.68
CA ASP A 481 1.72 30.87 13.60
C ASP A 481 3.09 30.42 13.08
N ASN A 482 3.17 29.13 12.75
CA ASN A 482 4.39 28.47 12.27
C ASN A 482 4.92 29.14 10.99
N CYS A 483 6.12 29.74 11.08
CA CYS A 483 6.74 30.41 9.94
C CYS A 483 7.53 29.48 9.01
N LEU A 484 7.78 28.22 9.39
CA LEU A 484 8.62 27.30 8.61
C LEU A 484 8.07 27.06 7.20
N TRP A 485 6.75 27.10 7.03
CA TRP A 485 6.11 27.00 5.72
C TRP A 485 6.46 28.18 4.81
N GLN A 486 6.47 29.41 5.36
CA GLN A 486 6.85 30.60 4.61
C GLN A 486 8.35 30.61 4.26
N VAL A 487 9.20 30.08 5.16
CA VAL A 487 10.63 29.90 4.87
C VAL A 487 10.85 29.03 3.64
N VAL A 488 10.08 27.94 3.50
CA VAL A 488 10.15 27.06 2.33
C VAL A 488 9.62 27.75 1.08
N GLU A 489 8.50 28.46 1.15
CA GLU A 489 7.95 29.21 0.01
C GLU A 489 8.92 30.29 -0.49
N ASP A 490 9.49 31.09 0.41
CA ASP A 490 10.50 32.10 0.08
C ASP A 490 11.72 31.47 -0.62
N THR A 491 12.07 30.23 -0.26
CA THR A 491 13.18 29.47 -0.87
C THR A 491 12.87 29.11 -2.31
N PHE A 492 11.67 28.60 -2.61
CA PHE A 492 11.27 28.27 -3.97
C PHE A 492 10.98 29.51 -4.83
N GLU A 493 10.50 30.60 -4.24
CA GLU A 493 10.44 31.89 -4.92
C GLU A 493 11.82 32.37 -5.36
N LEU A 494 12.86 32.16 -4.54
CA LEU A 494 14.22 32.54 -4.90
C LEU A 494 14.78 31.65 -6.03
N LEU A 495 14.52 30.34 -5.99
CA LEU A 495 14.95 29.39 -7.02
C LEU A 495 14.29 29.63 -8.39
N THR A 496 13.05 30.13 -8.40
CA THR A 496 12.28 30.36 -9.62
C THR A 496 12.51 31.74 -10.23
N ARG A 497 13.22 32.65 -9.55
CA ARG A 497 13.55 33.97 -10.10
C ARG A 497 14.50 33.83 -11.29
N PRO A 498 14.23 34.52 -12.42
CA PRO A 498 15.18 34.59 -13.51
C PRO A 498 16.48 35.27 -13.02
N PRO A 499 17.66 34.85 -13.51
CA PRO A 499 18.91 35.48 -13.12
C PRO A 499 18.84 36.99 -13.41
N LYS A 500 19.23 37.82 -12.43
CA LYS A 500 19.38 39.26 -12.65
C LYS A 500 20.32 39.46 -13.84
N ARG A 501 19.86 40.18 -14.87
CA ARG A 501 20.74 40.64 -15.95
C ARG A 501 21.75 41.60 -15.34
N ASP A 502 23.04 41.36 -15.55
CA ASP A 502 24.09 42.34 -15.27
C ASP A 502 23.78 43.62 -16.05
N GLY A 503 23.25 44.65 -15.38
CA GLY A 503 22.91 45.90 -16.06
C GLY A 503 22.01 46.88 -15.31
N ASP A 504 21.23 46.46 -14.30
CA ASP A 504 20.42 47.41 -13.54
C ASP A 504 21.25 48.05 -12.43
N VAL A 505 21.99 49.08 -12.85
CA VAL A 505 22.58 50.10 -11.97
C VAL A 505 21.47 50.73 -11.15
N GLU A 506 21.56 50.64 -9.81
CA GLU A 506 20.80 51.51 -8.92
C GLU A 506 21.13 52.97 -9.28
N ALA A 507 20.18 53.66 -9.91
CA ALA A 507 20.25 55.11 -10.05
C ALA A 507 20.06 55.76 -8.66
N PRO A 508 20.83 56.82 -8.35
CA PRO A 508 21.04 57.32 -7.00
C PRO A 508 19.80 57.93 -6.33
#